data_AF-A0A929G4F5-F1
#
_entry.id   AF-A0A929G4F5-F1
#
_cell.length_a   1.000
_cell.length_b   1.000
_cell.length_c   1.000
_cell.angle_alpha   90.00
_cell.angle_beta   90.00
_cell.angle_gamma   90.00
#
_symmetry.space_group_name_H-M   'P 1'
#
loop_
_entity.id
_entity.type
_entity.pdbx_description
1 polymer ?
#
loop_
_entity_poly.entity_id
_entity_poly.type
_entity_poly.pdbx_seq_one_letter_code
_entity_poly.pdbx_strand_id
1 'polypeptide(L)'
;MAKIREKKIARILYVEQHKDAKEISRLINVSEPTLSKWVNELGWKRERNARLNSPAVRIDNIKQIINNLSEERLQLGKELKITQLEEDLEENKRLRTSIAQLDDAVSKWNKTLETINKDSQVTLTTYLAVMEMLFEALKAFDEKLYFKTLDFQEVHLNDVSLKFK
;
A
#
# COMPACT_ATOMS: atom_id res chain seq x y z
N MET A 1 -11.81 31.32 -5.98
CA MET A 1 -10.75 30.74 -5.10
C MET A 1 -11.24 29.70 -4.08
N ALA A 2 -12.31 29.94 -3.29
CA ALA A 2 -12.73 29.04 -2.20
C ALA A 2 -13.03 27.58 -2.62
N LYS A 3 -13.82 27.39 -3.70
CA LYS A 3 -14.18 26.06 -4.22
C LYS A 3 -13.00 25.19 -4.65
N ILE A 4 -11.88 25.77 -5.08
CA ILE A 4 -10.68 25.01 -5.51
C ILE A 4 -9.94 24.45 -4.28
N ARG A 5 -9.80 25.28 -3.24
CA ARG A 5 -9.16 24.89 -1.99
C ARG A 5 -9.95 23.80 -1.27
N GLU A 6 -11.26 23.97 -1.15
CA GLU A 6 -12.17 22.98 -0.54
C GLU A 6 -12.13 21.66 -1.31
N LYS A 7 -12.12 21.71 -2.64
CA LYS A 7 -12.00 20.53 -3.50
C LYS A 7 -10.66 19.81 -3.33
N LYS A 8 -9.55 20.54 -3.18
CA LYS A 8 -8.22 19.95 -2.92
C LYS A 8 -8.16 19.28 -1.56
N ILE A 9 -8.71 19.92 -0.52
CA ILE A 9 -8.80 19.36 0.84
C ILE A 9 -9.70 18.11 0.83
N ALA A 10 -10.87 18.19 0.20
CA ALA A 10 -11.79 17.06 0.04
C ALA A 10 -11.12 15.85 -0.64
N ARG A 11 -10.34 16.09 -1.70
CA ARG A 11 -9.57 15.02 -2.37
C ARG A 11 -8.61 14.35 -1.38
N ILE A 12 -7.82 15.13 -0.63
CA ILE A 12 -6.85 14.59 0.33
C ILE A 12 -7.58 13.75 1.40
N LEU A 13 -8.65 14.29 1.99
CA LEU A 13 -9.43 13.58 3.01
C LEU A 13 -10.03 12.26 2.48
N TYR A 14 -10.49 12.25 1.24
CA TYR A 14 -11.11 11.06 0.62
C TYR A 14 -10.07 10.04 0.15
N VAL A 15 -9.06 10.47 -0.60
CA VAL A 15 -8.09 9.61 -1.28
C VAL A 15 -6.98 9.15 -0.33
N GLU A 16 -6.43 10.05 0.49
CA GLU A 16 -5.26 9.80 1.33
C GLU A 16 -5.66 9.42 2.76
N GLN A 17 -6.72 10.02 3.32
CA GLN A 17 -7.19 9.72 4.69
C GLN A 17 -8.38 8.76 4.76
N HIS A 18 -8.83 8.25 3.61
CA HIS A 18 -9.85 7.21 3.51
C HIS A 18 -11.23 7.53 4.11
N LYS A 19 -11.54 8.82 4.34
CA LYS A 19 -12.84 9.24 4.86
C LYS A 19 -13.95 9.08 3.82
N ASP A 20 -15.18 8.90 4.28
CA ASP A 20 -16.35 8.88 3.42
C ASP A 20 -16.91 10.30 3.15
N ALA A 21 -17.84 10.42 2.19
CA ALA A 21 -18.42 11.72 1.82
C ALA A 21 -19.21 12.38 2.97
N LYS A 22 -19.73 11.60 3.91
CA LYS A 22 -20.53 12.05 5.05
C LYS A 22 -19.64 12.58 6.19
N GLU A 23 -18.50 11.95 6.41
CA GLU A 23 -17.47 12.43 7.32
C GLU A 23 -16.85 13.72 6.80
N ILE A 24 -16.52 13.76 5.50
CA ILE A 24 -15.91 14.94 4.89
C ILE A 24 -16.88 16.12 4.92
N SER A 25 -18.17 15.93 4.63
CA SER A 25 -19.17 17.01 4.66
C SER A 25 -19.37 17.65 6.04
N ARG A 26 -19.00 16.94 7.11
CA ARG A 26 -18.99 17.48 8.48
C ARG A 26 -17.71 18.26 8.80
N LEU A 27 -16.60 17.92 8.15
CA LEU A 27 -15.28 18.52 8.36
C LEU A 27 -15.05 19.76 7.49
N ILE A 28 -15.65 19.80 6.31
CA ILE A 28 -15.60 20.93 5.41
C ILE A 28 -17.03 21.37 5.09
N ASN A 29 -17.24 22.68 4.90
CA ASN A 29 -18.57 23.25 4.64
C ASN A 29 -19.06 22.97 3.19
N VAL A 30 -19.07 21.70 2.79
CA VAL A 30 -19.47 21.21 1.46
C VAL A 30 -20.48 20.09 1.64
N SER A 31 -21.61 20.16 0.93
CA SER A 31 -22.67 19.17 1.04
C SER A 31 -22.25 17.79 0.53
N GLU A 32 -22.76 16.73 1.16
CA GLU A 32 -22.51 15.33 0.79
C GLU A 32 -22.85 15.00 -0.70
N PRO A 33 -23.93 15.55 -1.30
CA PRO A 33 -24.19 15.37 -2.73
C PRO A 33 -23.09 15.98 -3.62
N THR A 34 -22.55 17.12 -3.23
CA THR A 34 -21.46 17.79 -3.97
C THR A 34 -20.16 16.97 -3.88
N LEU A 35 -19.86 16.42 -2.71
CA LEU A 35 -18.72 15.52 -2.50
C LEU A 35 -18.87 14.23 -3.31
N SER A 36 -20.05 13.61 -3.29
CA SER A 36 -20.35 12.42 -4.08
C SER A 36 -20.15 12.67 -5.58
N LYS A 37 -20.59 13.83 -6.07
CA LYS A 37 -20.35 14.26 -7.45
C LYS A 37 -18.85 14.34 -7.77
N TRP A 38 -18.06 14.99 -6.93
CA TRP A 38 -16.61 15.09 -7.13
C TRP A 38 -15.91 13.73 -7.10
N VAL A 39 -16.28 12.85 -6.17
CA VAL A 39 -15.71 11.51 -6.05
C VAL A 39 -15.90 10.69 -7.33
N ASN A 40 -17.09 10.79 -7.93
CA ASN A 40 -17.47 10.02 -9.12
C ASN A 40 -16.89 10.64 -10.41
N GLU A 41 -17.02 11.95 -10.59
CA GLU A 41 -16.64 12.63 -11.84
C GLU A 41 -15.13 12.81 -12.01
N LEU A 42 -14.37 12.85 -10.92
CA LEU A 42 -12.93 13.16 -10.96
C LEU A 42 -12.05 11.94 -10.73
N GLY A 43 -12.65 10.74 -10.75
CA GLY A 43 -11.93 9.49 -10.60
C GLY A 43 -11.27 9.29 -9.24
N TRP A 44 -11.67 10.01 -8.19
CA TRP A 44 -11.06 9.89 -6.86
C TRP A 44 -11.26 8.49 -6.27
N LYS A 45 -12.40 7.85 -6.56
CA LYS A 45 -12.63 6.45 -6.17
C LYS A 45 -11.63 5.51 -6.84
N ARG A 46 -11.33 5.73 -8.13
CA ARG A 46 -10.32 4.96 -8.87
C ARG A 46 -8.92 5.21 -8.31
N GLU A 47 -8.57 6.46 -8.03
CA GLU A 47 -7.27 6.81 -7.44
C GLU A 47 -7.09 6.18 -6.04
N ARG A 48 -8.09 6.32 -5.17
CA ARG A 48 -8.10 5.71 -3.83
C ARG A 48 -7.95 4.19 -3.91
N ASN A 49 -8.73 3.53 -4.77
CA ASN A 49 -8.65 2.09 -4.94
C ASN A 49 -7.29 1.65 -5.50
N ALA A 50 -6.70 2.41 -6.42
CA ALA A 50 -5.36 2.12 -6.92
C ALA A 50 -4.28 2.25 -5.82
N ARG A 51 -4.44 3.22 -4.91
CA ARG A 51 -3.55 3.37 -3.74
C ARG A 51 -3.72 2.25 -2.72
N LEU A 52 -4.96 1.91 -2.37
CA LEU A 52 -5.28 0.82 -1.44
C LEU A 52 -4.84 -0.55 -1.97
N ASN A 53 -4.91 -0.74 -3.29
CA ASN A 53 -4.44 -1.97 -3.95
C ASN A 53 -3.00 -1.83 -4.47
N SER A 54 -2.29 -0.76 -4.09
CA SER A 54 -0.91 -0.59 -4.52
C SER A 54 -0.06 -1.75 -3.98
N PRO A 55 0.99 -2.15 -4.71
CA PRO A 55 1.84 -3.24 -4.25
C PRO A 55 2.39 -3.02 -2.85
N ALA A 56 2.74 -1.77 -2.49
CA ALA A 56 3.23 -1.44 -1.15
C ALA A 56 2.20 -1.77 -0.05
N VAL A 57 0.93 -1.40 -0.24
CA VAL A 57 -0.14 -1.72 0.73
C VAL A 57 -0.40 -3.23 0.77
N ARG A 58 -0.37 -3.92 -0.38
CA ARG A 58 -0.52 -5.38 -0.41
C ARG A 58 0.63 -6.10 0.29
N ILE A 59 1.87 -5.63 0.11
CA ILE A 59 3.07 -6.11 0.80
C ILE A 59 2.90 -5.93 2.31
N ASP A 60 2.45 -4.77 2.78
CA ASP A 60 2.23 -4.53 4.20
C ASP A 60 1.16 -5.46 4.79
N ASN A 61 0.03 -5.59 4.11
CA ASN A 61 -1.05 -6.50 4.53
C ASN A 61 -0.57 -7.95 4.63
N ILE A 62 0.21 -8.43 3.66
CA ILE A 62 0.75 -9.80 3.69
C ILE A 62 1.76 -9.98 4.83
N LYS A 63 2.61 -8.98 5.09
CA LYS A 63 3.51 -8.99 6.24
C LYS A 63 2.74 -9.08 7.56
N GLN A 64 1.64 -8.34 7.70
CA GLN A 64 0.78 -8.43 8.88
C GLN A 64 0.16 -9.83 9.03
N ILE A 65 -0.31 -10.44 7.95
CA ILE A 65 -0.82 -11.82 7.97
C ILE A 65 0.27 -12.80 8.43
N ILE A 66 1.48 -12.70 7.86
CA ILE A 66 2.61 -13.55 8.24
C ILE A 66 2.97 -13.39 9.72
N ASN A 67 2.97 -12.14 10.23
CA ASN A 67 3.23 -11.87 11.64
C ASN A 67 2.18 -12.54 12.54
N ASN A 68 0.89 -12.37 12.24
CA ASN A 68 -0.19 -12.97 13.01
C ASN A 68 -0.10 -14.51 13.02
N LEU A 69 0.15 -15.13 11.87
CA LEU A 69 0.34 -16.58 11.77
C LEU A 69 1.58 -17.06 12.54
N SER A 70 2.64 -16.26 12.53
CA SER A 70 3.87 -16.58 13.25
C SER A 70 3.67 -16.48 14.76
N GLU A 71 2.91 -15.50 15.24
CA GLU A 71 2.52 -15.36 16.64
C GLU A 71 1.65 -16.54 17.10
N GLU A 72 0.63 -16.90 16.32
CA GLU A 72 -0.22 -18.07 16.59
C GLU A 72 0.62 -19.36 16.65
N ARG A 73 1.53 -19.54 15.69
CA ARG A 73 2.45 -20.69 15.66
C ARG A 73 3.33 -20.75 16.91
N LEU A 74 3.86 -19.61 17.36
CA LEU A 74 4.65 -19.53 18.59
C LEU A 74 3.81 -19.89 19.82
N GLN A 75 2.55 -19.48 19.87
CA GLN A 75 1.63 -19.82 20.95
C GLN A 75 1.34 -21.33 20.99
N LEU A 76 0.95 -21.93 19.86
CA LEU A 76 0.72 -23.38 19.78
C LEU A 76 1.99 -24.17 20.13
N GLY A 77 3.17 -23.66 19.77
CA GLY A 77 4.44 -24.28 20.15
C GLY A 77 4.73 -24.25 21.65
N LYS A 78 4.20 -23.26 22.39
CA LYS A 78 4.27 -23.22 23.86
C LYS A 78 3.26 -24.18 24.47
N GLU A 79 2.03 -24.18 23.96
CA GLU A 79 0.95 -25.09 24.39
C GLU A 79 1.38 -26.56 24.21
N LEU A 80 1.95 -26.90 23.05
CA LEU A 80 2.45 -28.24 22.78
C LEU A 80 3.48 -28.70 23.82
N LYS A 81 4.40 -27.82 24.25
CA LYS A 81 5.39 -28.18 25.29
C LYS A 81 4.74 -28.52 26.64
N ILE A 82 3.64 -27.84 26.98
CA ILE A 82 2.90 -28.08 28.22
C ILE A 82 2.15 -29.41 28.12
N THR A 83 1.39 -29.61 27.04
CA THR A 83 0.63 -30.85 26.78
C THR A 83 1.52 -32.09 26.65
N GLN A 84 2.78 -31.94 26.22
CA GLN A 84 3.77 -33.01 26.22
C GLN A 84 4.16 -33.47 27.63
N LEU A 85 4.15 -32.57 28.62
CA LEU A 85 4.42 -32.92 30.01
C LEU A 85 3.22 -33.61 30.68
N GLU A 86 2.01 -33.30 30.21
CA GLU A 86 0.75 -33.88 30.70
C GLU A 86 0.40 -35.23 30.04
N GLU A 87 1.22 -35.69 29.09
CA GLU A 87 1.07 -36.96 28.34
C GLU A 87 -0.29 -37.12 27.60
N ASP A 88 -1.01 -36.03 27.31
CA ASP A 88 -2.24 -36.08 26.51
C ASP A 88 -1.91 -36.28 25.02
N LEU A 89 -1.98 -37.53 24.56
CA LEU A 89 -1.61 -37.92 23.20
C LEU A 89 -2.53 -37.33 22.12
N GLU A 90 -3.81 -37.15 22.39
CA GLU A 90 -4.77 -36.65 21.40
C GLU A 90 -4.58 -35.14 21.18
N GLU A 91 -4.47 -34.37 22.26
CA GLU A 91 -4.25 -32.93 22.14
C GLU A 91 -2.85 -32.63 21.56
N ASN A 92 -1.83 -33.43 21.91
CA ASN A 92 -0.51 -33.35 21.26
C ASN A 92 -0.58 -33.54 19.74
N LYS A 93 -1.34 -34.53 19.27
CA LYS A 93 -1.50 -34.79 17.83
C LYS A 93 -2.25 -33.66 17.14
N ARG A 94 -3.29 -33.12 17.78
CA ARG A 94 -4.05 -31.96 17.28
C ARG A 94 -3.15 -30.74 17.14
N LEU A 95 -2.43 -30.35 18.20
CA LEU A 95 -1.52 -29.20 18.20
C LEU A 95 -0.43 -29.32 17.14
N ARG A 96 0.17 -30.50 16.97
CA ARG A 96 1.16 -30.76 15.90
C ARG A 96 0.56 -30.57 14.50
N THR A 97 -0.68 -31.02 14.30
CA THR A 97 -1.38 -30.87 13.03
C THR A 97 -1.65 -29.39 12.74
N SER A 98 -2.12 -28.63 13.73
CA SER A 98 -2.34 -27.18 13.61
C SER A 98 -1.04 -26.41 13.34
N ILE A 99 0.06 -26.75 14.01
CA ILE A 99 1.38 -26.15 13.75
C ILE A 99 1.81 -26.43 12.30
N ALA A 100 1.67 -27.67 11.81
CA ALA A 100 2.02 -28.01 10.43
C ALA A 100 1.18 -27.23 9.40
N GLN A 101 -0.10 -26.99 9.68
CA GLN A 101 -0.97 -26.17 8.84
C GLN A 101 -0.54 -24.69 8.83
N LEU A 102 -0.15 -24.14 9.99
CA LEU A 102 0.37 -22.77 10.07
C LEU A 102 1.71 -22.61 9.34
N ASP A 103 2.63 -23.57 9.50
CA ASP A 103 3.94 -23.53 8.82
C ASP A 103 3.75 -23.56 7.27
N ASP A 104 2.80 -24.35 6.76
CA ASP A 104 2.42 -24.36 5.34
C ASP A 104 1.77 -23.03 4.89
N ALA A 105 0.86 -22.48 5.70
CA ALA A 105 0.24 -21.19 5.42
C ALA A 105 1.29 -20.06 5.34
N VAL A 106 2.21 -19.99 6.31
CA VAL A 106 3.32 -19.03 6.32
C VAL A 106 4.20 -19.18 5.08
N SER A 107 4.52 -20.41 4.67
CA SER A 107 5.28 -20.68 3.44
C SER A 107 4.56 -20.14 2.19
N LYS A 108 3.25 -20.36 2.06
CA LYS A 108 2.44 -19.86 0.95
C LYS A 108 2.37 -18.34 0.92
N TRP A 109 2.18 -17.69 2.07
CA TRP A 109 2.15 -16.23 2.16
C TRP A 109 3.51 -15.60 1.87
N ASN A 110 4.61 -16.21 2.30
CA ASN A 110 5.96 -15.76 1.93
C ASN A 110 6.20 -15.86 0.42
N LYS A 111 5.81 -16.95 -0.23
CA LYS A 111 5.88 -17.05 -1.71
C LYS A 111 5.05 -15.98 -2.40
N THR A 112 3.86 -15.70 -1.88
CA THR A 112 2.98 -14.66 -2.42
C THR A 112 3.62 -13.28 -2.28
N LEU A 113 4.27 -13.01 -1.14
CA LEU A 113 5.03 -11.79 -0.90
C LEU A 113 6.17 -11.64 -1.90
N GLU A 114 6.96 -12.69 -2.12
CA GLU A 114 8.05 -12.69 -3.10
C GLU A 114 7.57 -12.40 -4.52
N THR A 115 6.48 -13.06 -4.95
CA THR A 115 5.87 -12.84 -6.28
C THR A 115 5.42 -11.40 -6.43
N ILE A 116 4.68 -10.85 -5.46
CA ILE A 116 4.23 -9.45 -5.51
C ILE A 116 5.42 -8.50 -5.52
N ASN A 117 6.47 -8.79 -4.75
CA ASN A 117 7.65 -7.93 -4.70
C ASN A 117 8.39 -7.92 -6.05
N LYS A 118 8.50 -9.07 -6.74
CA LYS A 118 9.04 -9.16 -8.10
C LYS A 118 8.16 -8.43 -9.11
N ASP A 119 6.86 -8.71 -9.11
CA ASP A 119 5.90 -8.15 -10.07
C ASP A 119 5.67 -6.64 -9.89
N SER A 120 6.00 -6.11 -8.70
CA SER A 120 5.84 -4.69 -8.39
C SER A 120 7.09 -3.85 -8.60
N GLN A 121 8.20 -4.46 -9.01
CA GLN A 121 9.36 -3.69 -9.44
C GLN A 121 9.01 -2.91 -10.70
N VAL A 122 8.94 -1.58 -10.56
CA VAL A 122 8.78 -0.67 -11.69
C VAL A 122 10.02 -0.80 -12.55
N THR A 123 9.90 -1.21 -13.81
CA THR A 123 11.08 -1.29 -14.69
C THR A 123 11.72 0.08 -14.87
N LEU A 124 13.03 0.14 -15.11
CA LEU A 124 13.72 1.40 -15.41
C LEU A 124 13.01 2.14 -16.55
N THR A 125 12.63 1.44 -17.62
CA THR A 125 11.89 2.00 -18.76
C THR A 125 10.58 2.65 -18.34
N THR A 126 9.77 1.97 -17.53
CA THR A 126 8.49 2.53 -17.03
C THR A 126 8.75 3.74 -16.13
N TYR A 127 9.78 3.68 -15.29
CA TYR A 127 10.15 4.77 -14.41
C TYR A 127 10.55 6.03 -15.20
N LEU A 128 11.46 5.89 -16.17
CA LEU A 128 11.91 6.98 -17.02
C LEU A 128 10.74 7.63 -17.76
N ALA A 129 9.85 6.83 -18.35
CA ALA A 129 8.65 7.35 -19.03
C ALA A 129 7.74 8.17 -18.08
N VAL A 130 7.53 7.71 -16.85
CA VAL A 130 6.73 8.46 -15.86
C VAL A 130 7.43 9.76 -15.44
N MET A 131 8.75 9.74 -15.26
CA MET A 131 9.51 10.94 -14.90
C MET A 131 9.50 11.98 -16.02
N GLU A 132 9.66 11.56 -17.28
CA GLU A 132 9.54 12.44 -18.44
C GLU A 132 8.17 13.11 -18.49
N MET A 133 7.09 12.33 -18.31
CA MET A 133 5.73 12.87 -18.24
C MET A 133 5.56 13.88 -17.09
N LEU A 134 6.18 13.63 -15.94
CA LEU A 134 6.13 14.51 -14.77
C LEU A 134 6.90 15.81 -15.03
N PHE A 135 8.08 15.74 -15.62
CA PHE A 135 8.91 16.89 -15.94
C PHE A 135 8.29 17.78 -17.03
N GLU A 136 7.69 17.18 -18.06
CA GLU A 136 6.91 17.93 -19.06
C GLU A 136 5.68 18.58 -18.45
N ALA A 137 4.96 17.90 -17.56
CA ALA A 137 3.85 18.51 -16.83
C ALA A 137 4.30 19.65 -15.91
N LEU A 138 5.47 19.53 -15.27
CA LEU A 138 6.07 20.59 -14.45
C LEU A 138 6.43 21.80 -15.30
N LYS A 139 7.04 21.58 -16.47
CA LYS A 139 7.40 22.63 -17.43
C LYS A 139 6.18 23.39 -17.93
N ALA A 140 5.11 22.67 -18.27
CA ALA A 140 3.84 23.27 -18.69
C ALA A 140 3.16 24.07 -17.56
N PHE A 141 3.36 23.66 -16.30
CA PHE A 141 2.78 24.34 -15.13
C PHE A 141 3.57 25.59 -14.72
N ASP A 142 4.91 25.48 -14.60
CA ASP A 142 5.82 26.57 -14.28
C ASP A 142 7.20 26.31 -14.90
N GLU A 143 7.44 26.96 -16.03
CA GLU A 143 8.69 26.85 -16.78
C GLU A 143 9.92 27.29 -15.98
N LYS A 144 9.79 28.32 -15.13
CA LYS A 144 10.92 28.80 -14.32
C LYS A 144 11.28 27.79 -13.24
N LEU A 145 10.28 27.16 -12.63
CA LEU A 145 10.50 26.10 -11.66
C LEU A 145 11.14 24.87 -12.33
N TYR A 146 10.69 24.51 -13.53
CA TYR A 146 11.31 23.43 -14.31
C TYR A 146 12.81 23.68 -14.51
N PHE A 147 13.20 24.86 -15.02
CA PHE A 147 14.62 25.20 -15.23
C PHE A 147 15.44 25.18 -13.93
N LYS A 148 14.86 25.60 -12.81
CA LYS A 148 15.52 25.55 -11.49
C LYS A 148 15.75 24.12 -10.97
N THR A 149 15.07 23.13 -11.53
CA THR A 149 15.17 21.73 -11.10
C THR A 149 16.00 20.87 -12.04
N LEU A 150 16.56 21.39 -13.13
CA LEU A 150 17.31 20.59 -14.12
C LEU A 150 18.42 19.75 -13.50
N ASP A 151 19.25 20.34 -12.64
CA ASP A 151 20.33 19.61 -11.95
C ASP A 151 19.78 18.45 -11.11
N PHE A 152 18.64 18.67 -10.41
CA PHE A 152 17.97 17.62 -9.67
C PHE A 152 17.42 16.53 -10.60
N GLN A 153 16.81 16.90 -11.73
CA GLN A 153 16.27 15.95 -12.69
C GLN A 153 17.38 15.03 -13.21
N GLU A 154 18.51 15.59 -13.62
CA GLU A 154 19.66 14.84 -14.13
C GLU A 154 20.27 13.92 -13.06
N VAL A 155 20.60 14.46 -11.87
CA VAL A 155 21.18 13.68 -10.77
C VAL A 155 20.25 12.54 -10.37
N HIS A 156 18.95 12.82 -10.23
CA HIS A 156 17.97 11.83 -9.81
C HIS A 156 17.80 10.71 -10.85
N LEU A 157 17.74 11.04 -12.15
CA LEU A 157 17.65 10.01 -13.19
C LEU A 157 18.92 9.14 -13.27
N ASN A 158 20.10 9.73 -13.08
CA ASN A 158 21.37 9.00 -13.02
C ASN A 158 21.41 8.07 -11.81
N ASP A 159 21.07 8.56 -10.62
CA ASP A 159 21.00 7.76 -9.39
C ASP A 159 20.03 6.59 -9.51
N VAL A 160 18.86 6.82 -10.11
CA VAL A 160 17.88 5.77 -10.34
C VAL A 160 18.42 4.74 -11.34
N SER A 161 19.07 5.18 -12.43
CA SER A 161 19.66 4.27 -13.42
C SER A 161 20.73 3.35 -12.83
N LEU A 162 21.47 3.83 -11.81
CA LEU A 162 22.44 3.02 -11.08
C LEU A 162 21.78 2.02 -10.11
N LYS A 163 20.62 2.35 -9.54
CA LYS A 163 19.86 1.48 -8.62
C LYS A 163 19.10 0.35 -9.32
N PHE A 164 18.79 0.52 -10.60
CA PHE A 164 18.08 -0.47 -11.43
C PHE A 164 19.01 -1.38 -12.26
N LYS A 165 20.33 -1.31 -12.04
CA LYS A 165 21.31 -2.30 -12.53
C LYS A 165 21.23 -3.59 -11.70
#